data_AF-A0A2P4PZ49-F1
#
_entry.id   AF-A0A2P4PZ49-F1
#
_cell.length_a   1.000
_cell.length_b   1.000
_cell.length_c   1.000
_cell.angle_alpha   90.00
_cell.angle_beta   90.00
_cell.angle_gamma   90.00
#
_symmetry.space_group_name_H-M   'P 1'
#
loop_
_entity.id
_entity.type
_entity.pdbx_description
1 polymer ?
#
loop_
_entity_poly.entity_id
_entity_poly.type
_entity_poly.pdbx_seq_one_letter_code
_entity_poly.pdbx_strand_id
1 'polypeptide(L)' 'MSQYIEIQGAEKIGSGAFGKVYRAKWKNLGQYLALKSFFNLNDVTLKKLSMRLNSNF' A
#
# COMPACT_ATOMS: atom_id res chain seq x y z
N MET A 1 -15.85 0.14 -15.77
CA MET A 1 -14.94 0.87 -14.87
C MET A 1 -13.86 -0.12 -14.44
N SER A 2 -12.62 0.04 -14.87
CA SER A 2 -11.55 -0.92 -14.54
C SER A 2 -11.25 -0.91 -13.05
N GLN A 3 -11.15 -2.09 -12.43
CA GLN A 3 -10.76 -2.30 -11.01
C GLN A 3 -9.30 -1.91 -10.69
N TYR A 4 -8.60 -1.26 -11.60
CA TYR A 4 -7.16 -1.01 -11.51
C TYR A 4 -6.86 0.48 -11.37
N ILE A 5 -6.04 0.79 -10.36
CA ILE A 5 -5.51 2.13 -10.13
C ILE A 5 -4.23 2.27 -10.95
N GLU A 6 -4.22 3.19 -11.90
CA GLU A 6 -3.00 3.56 -12.61
C GLU A 6 -2.20 4.59 -11.82
N ILE A 7 -0.98 4.20 -11.47
CA ILE A 7 0.00 5.07 -10.80
C ILE A 7 1.12 5.48 -11.77
N GLN A 8 1.70 6.64 -11.52
CA GLN A 8 2.88 7.15 -12.19
C GLN A 8 4.01 7.29 -11.17
N GLY A 9 5.07 6.51 -11.39
CA GLY A 9 6.24 6.48 -10.53
C GLY A 9 5.96 5.91 -9.13
N ALA A 10 7.02 5.55 -8.43
CA ALA A 10 6.98 5.19 -7.03
C ALA A 10 8.31 5.61 -6.39
N GLU A 11 8.26 6.55 -5.44
CA GLU A 11 9.42 7.07 -4.75
C GLU A 11 9.40 6.57 -3.30
N LYS A 12 10.49 5.96 -2.83
CA LYS A 12 10.58 5.52 -1.45
C LYS A 12 10.64 6.72 -0.52
N ILE A 13 9.65 6.87 0.35
CA ILE A 13 9.58 7.96 1.34
C ILE A 13 9.86 7.48 2.77
N GLY A 14 9.89 6.16 3.01
CA GLY A 14 10.11 5.62 4.34
C GLY A 14 10.46 4.14 4.36
N SER A 15 11.03 3.71 5.48
CA SER A 15 11.32 2.31 5.78
C SER A 15 11.26 2.11 7.28
N GLY A 16 10.68 1.00 7.73
CA GLY A 16 10.69 0.59 9.13
C GLY A 16 10.73 -0.94 9.23
N ALA A 17 10.64 -1.46 10.45
CA ALA A 17 10.69 -2.91 10.70
C ALA A 17 9.65 -3.72 9.89
N PHE A 18 8.49 -3.10 9.60
CA PHE A 18 7.37 -3.76 8.93
C PHE A 18 7.31 -3.51 7.42
N GLY A 19 8.35 -2.94 6.81
CA GLY A 19 8.43 -2.73 5.36
C GLY A 19 8.76 -1.31 4.92
N LYS A 20 8.56 -1.03 3.63
CA LYS A 20 8.86 0.27 3.01
C LYS A 20 7.58 0.98 2.63
N VAL A 21 7.62 2.31 2.61
CA VAL A 21 6.52 3.15 2.13
C VAL A 21 7.01 3.94 0.93
N TYR A 22 6.21 3.94 -0.12
CA TYR A 22 6.46 4.66 -1.36
C TYR A 22 5.34 5.66 -1.62
N ARG A 23 5.67 6.84 -2.12
CA ARG A 23 4.73 7.80 -2.68
C ARG A 23 4.60 7.54 -4.17
N ALA A 24 3.38 7.48 -4.68
CA ALA A 24 3.09 7.36 -6.11
C ALA A 24 2.03 8.37 -6.52
N LYS A 25 2.11 8.91 -7.74
CA LYS A 25 1.06 9.82 -8.24
C LYS A 25 -0.06 9.00 -8.87
N TRP A 26 -1.30 9.25 -8.49
CA TRP A 26 -2.45 8.68 -9.19
C TRP A 26 -2.68 9.46 -10.48
N LYS A 27 -2.50 8.79 -11.64
CA LYS A 27 -2.54 9.45 -12.96
C LYS A 27 -3.79 10.28 -13.21
N ASN A 28 -4.95 9.79 -12.79
CA ASN A 28 -6.24 10.36 -13.17
C ASN A 28 -6.81 11.37 -12.16
N LEU A 29 -6.22 11.48 -10.97
CA LEU A 29 -6.75 12.32 -9.90
C LEU A 29 -5.79 13.43 -9.44
N GLY A 30 -4.55 13.45 -9.94
CA GLY A 30 -3.53 14.42 -9.52
C GLY A 30 -3.12 14.30 -8.05
N GLN A 31 -3.65 13.32 -7.33
CA GLN A 31 -3.40 13.03 -5.93
C GLN A 31 -2.22 12.07 -5.77
N TYR A 32 -1.64 12.03 -4.56
CA TYR A 32 -0.61 11.07 -4.21
C TYR A 32 -1.19 9.93 -3.37
N LEU A 33 -0.68 8.73 -3.60
CA LEU A 33 -0.99 7.51 -2.85
C LEU A 33 0.25 7.09 -2.06
N ALA A 34 0.02 6.54 -0.86
CA ALA A 34 1.03 5.85 -0.08
C ALA A 34 0.94 4.34 -0.33
N LEU A 35 1.95 3.77 -0.98
CA LEU A 35 2.08 2.34 -1.24
C LEU A 35 3.00 1.72 -0.18
N LYS A 36 2.44 0.86 0.67
CA LYS A 36 3.20 0.17 1.70
C LYS A 36 3.54 -1.26 1.27
N SER A 37 4.83 -1.57 1.18
CA SER A 37 5.31 -2.95 1.07
C SER A 37 5.58 -3.53 2.46
N PHE A 38 5.61 -4.85 2.55
CA PHE A 38 5.84 -5.59 3.80
C PHE A 38 6.94 -6.62 3.57
N PHE A 39 7.89 -6.73 4.49
CA PHE A 39 9.06 -7.63 4.33
C PHE A 39 8.70 -9.12 4.52
N ASN A 40 7.79 -9.43 5.45
CA ASN A 40 7.44 -10.79 5.83
C ASN A 40 5.93 -11.05 5.65
N LEU A 41 5.46 -11.03 4.39
CA LEU A 41 4.11 -11.45 4.03
C LEU A 41 4.02 -12.98 4.03
N ASN A 42 3.70 -13.56 5.19
CA ASN A 42 3.26 -14.95 5.30
C ASN A 42 1.76 -15.00 5.58
N ASP A 43 1.15 -16.19 5.53
CA ASP A 43 -0.30 -16.38 5.72
C ASP A 43 -0.81 -15.82 7.05
N VAL A 44 0.01 -15.87 8.10
CA VAL A 44 -0.31 -15.29 9.41
C VAL A 44 -0.34 -13.75 9.34
N THR A 45 0.64 -13.13 8.69
CA THR A 45 0.71 -11.68 8.47
C THR A 45 -0.43 -11.21 7.56
N LEU A 46 -0.74 -11.97 6.49
CA LEU A 46 -1.84 -11.68 5.57
C LEU A 46 -3.20 -11.77 6.28
N LYS A 47 -3.42 -12.80 7.11
CA LYS A 47 -4.64 -12.94 7.90
C LYS A 47 -4.82 -11.79 8.89
N LYS A 48 -3.74 -11.39 9.59
CA LYS A 48 -3.76 -10.23 10.50
C LYS A 48 -4.05 -8.92 9.76
N LEU A 49 -3.45 -8.73 8.57
CA LEU A 49 -3.68 -7.55 7.74
C LEU A 49 -5.13 -7.49 7.24
N SER A 50 -5.66 -8.60 6.73
CA SER A 50 -7.07 -8.72 6.31
C SER A 50 -8.02 -8.39 7.47
N MET A 51 -7.74 -8.90 8.67
CA MET A 51 -8.55 -8.61 9.85
C MET A 51 -8.54 -7.12 10.21
N ARG A 52 -7.38 -6.46 10.14
CA ARG A 52 -7.23 -5.01 10.38
C ARG A 52 -7.97 -4.15 9.35
N LEU A 53 -7.92 -4.54 8.08
CA LEU A 53 -8.60 -3.80 6.99
C LEU A 53 -10.12 -3.99 7.02
N ASN A 54 -10.58 -5.15 7.48
CA ASN A 54 -12.01 -5.45 7.62
C ASN A 54 -12.61 -4.99 8.96
N SER A 55 -11.77 -4.70 9.97
CA SER A 55 -12.22 -4.06 11.20
C SER A 55 -12.32 -2.54 10.99
N ASN A 56 -13.50 -2.10 10.54
CA ASN A 56 -13.87 -0.69 10.60
C ASN A 56 -14.11 -0.32 12.07
N PHE A 57 -13.21 0.46 12.66
CA PHE A 57 -13.56 1.33 13.79
C PHE A 57 -14.23 2.58 13.26
#